data_AF-A0A7C5JKV2-F1
#
_entry.id   AF-A0A7C5JKV2-F1
#
_cell.length_a   1.000
_cell.length_b   1.000
_cell.length_c   1.000
_cell.angle_alpha   90.00
_cell.angle_beta   90.00
_cell.angle_gamma   90.00
#
_symmetry.space_group_name_H-M   'P 1'
#
loop_
_entity.id
_entity.type
_entity.pdbx_description
1 polymer ?
#
loop_
_entity_poly.entity_id
_entity_poly.type
_entity_poly.pdbx_seq_one_letter_code
_entity_poly.pdbx_strand_id
1 'polypeptide(L)'
;YVKWHPQDVYYYSVENTDFMPNDHRTEGSFSKYSSLDDKIDWLHYHTTTIKFGIGRATYDSAQEIRNGDITREEGVALIKRFDGEFPQQYIKDCCEYMDITLQEYHDAIEKFRSPHLWDKVNGIWQLKKPIWKEKI
;
A
#
# COMPACT_ATOMS: atom_id res chain seq x y z
N TYR A 1 6.13 -14.26 -26.38
CA TYR A 1 5.92 -13.44 -25.17
C TYR A 1 4.45 -13.52 -24.80
N VAL A 2 4.12 -13.87 -23.56
CA VAL A 2 2.75 -13.81 -23.04
C VAL A 2 2.66 -12.53 -22.23
N LYS A 3 1.78 -11.60 -22.63
CA LYS A 3 1.57 -10.36 -21.88
C LYS A 3 0.96 -10.73 -20.54
N TRP A 4 1.64 -10.43 -19.44
CA TRP A 4 1.07 -10.60 -18.11
C TRP A 4 0.33 -9.33 -17.69
N HIS A 5 -0.94 -9.47 -17.36
CA HIS A 5 -1.84 -8.38 -16.98
C HIS A 5 -2.66 -8.80 -15.75
N PRO A 6 -2.38 -8.27 -14.54
CA PRO A 6 -3.00 -8.76 -13.31
C PRO A 6 -4.52 -8.69 -13.33
N GLN A 7 -5.08 -7.61 -13.86
CA GLN A 7 -6.53 -7.43 -13.88
C GLN A 7 -7.23 -8.50 -14.74
N ASP A 8 -6.70 -8.81 -15.93
CA ASP A 8 -7.18 -9.91 -16.77
C ASP A 8 -7.07 -11.26 -16.05
N VAL A 9 -5.94 -11.52 -15.39
CA VAL A 9 -5.73 -12.77 -14.63
C VAL A 9 -6.70 -12.87 -13.45
N TYR A 10 -6.96 -11.76 -12.77
CA TYR A 10 -7.93 -11.67 -11.69
C TYR A 10 -9.35 -12.00 -12.19
N TYR A 11 -9.83 -11.32 -13.24
CA TYR A 11 -11.17 -11.60 -13.79
C TYR A 11 -11.29 -13.03 -14.29
N TYR A 12 -10.27 -13.52 -15.01
CA TYR A 12 -10.23 -14.91 -15.46
C TYR A 12 -10.33 -15.89 -14.27
N SER A 13 -9.60 -15.63 -13.19
CA SER A 13 -9.62 -16.49 -11.99
C SER A 13 -11.00 -16.48 -11.32
N VAL A 14 -11.63 -15.31 -11.20
CA VAL A 14 -12.99 -15.20 -10.64
C VAL A 14 -14.03 -15.94 -11.51
N GLU A 15 -13.89 -15.88 -12.83
CA GLU A 15 -14.84 -16.50 -13.76
C GLU A 15 -14.67 -18.02 -13.90
N ASN A 16 -13.44 -18.52 -13.74
CA ASN A 16 -13.09 -19.90 -14.10
C ASN A 16 -12.65 -20.77 -12.91
N THR A 17 -12.64 -20.23 -11.69
CA THR A 17 -12.25 -20.94 -10.47
C THR A 17 -13.12 -20.52 -9.29
N ASP A 18 -12.91 -21.15 -8.12
CA ASP A 18 -13.55 -20.76 -6.86
C ASP A 18 -12.81 -19.61 -6.13
N PHE A 19 -11.98 -18.84 -6.85
CA PHE A 19 -11.27 -17.70 -6.26
C PHE A 19 -12.26 -16.61 -5.83
N MET A 20 -12.19 -16.23 -4.55
CA MET A 20 -12.99 -15.16 -3.98
C MET A 20 -12.08 -13.97 -3.65
N PRO A 21 -12.27 -12.79 -4.29
CA PRO A 21 -11.59 -11.58 -3.87
C PRO A 21 -12.05 -11.17 -2.46
N ASN A 22 -11.28 -10.29 -1.83
CA ASN A 22 -11.67 -9.73 -0.54
C ASN A 22 -12.97 -8.89 -0.67
N ASP A 23 -13.82 -8.90 0.36
CA ASP A 23 -15.09 -8.15 0.36
C ASP A 23 -14.88 -6.64 0.23
N HIS A 24 -13.78 -6.16 0.83
CA HIS A 24 -13.36 -4.78 0.86
C HIS A 24 -11.94 -4.65 0.28
N ARG A 25 -11.56 -3.41 -0.04
CA ARG A 25 -10.19 -3.11 -0.48
C ARG A 25 -9.19 -3.46 0.61
N THR A 26 -7.99 -3.86 0.21
CA THR A 26 -6.90 -4.05 1.15
C THR A 26 -6.36 -2.72 1.65
N GLU A 27 -6.05 -2.59 2.93
CA GLU A 27 -5.44 -1.38 3.50
C GLU A 27 -4.12 -1.05 2.77
N GLY A 28 -3.91 0.21 2.44
CA GLY A 28 -2.78 0.64 1.62
C GLY A 28 -3.01 0.51 0.11
N SER A 29 -4.09 -0.15 -0.33
CA SER A 29 -4.42 -0.39 -1.73
C SER A 29 -5.87 0.02 -2.05
N PHE A 30 -6.15 0.16 -3.34
CA PHE A 30 -7.49 0.27 -3.91
C PHE A 30 -8.00 -1.07 -4.49
N SER A 31 -7.14 -2.08 -4.57
CA SER A 31 -7.45 -3.42 -5.07
C SER A 31 -8.02 -4.33 -3.98
N LYS A 32 -8.59 -5.47 -4.41
CA LYS A 32 -9.20 -6.50 -3.55
C LYS A 32 -8.66 -7.91 -3.79
N TYR A 33 -7.66 -8.06 -4.64
CA TYR A 33 -7.28 -9.37 -5.20
C TYR A 33 -5.80 -9.71 -5.08
N SER A 34 -4.94 -8.75 -4.75
CA SER A 34 -3.50 -8.99 -4.58
C SER A 34 -3.18 -9.29 -3.11
N SER A 35 -2.12 -10.06 -2.84
CA SER A 35 -1.50 -10.21 -1.50
C SER A 35 -2.54 -10.32 -0.37
N LEU A 36 -3.29 -11.43 -0.37
CA LEU A 36 -4.41 -11.69 0.56
C LEU A 36 -4.13 -12.87 1.48
N ASP A 37 -3.16 -13.71 1.14
CA ASP A 37 -2.86 -14.99 1.77
C ASP A 37 -1.94 -14.88 2.99
N ASP A 38 -1.28 -13.73 3.18
CA ASP A 38 -0.42 -13.46 4.34
C ASP A 38 -0.84 -12.19 5.09
N LYS A 39 -0.99 -12.31 6.42
CA LYS A 39 -1.30 -11.20 7.33
C LYS A 39 -0.15 -10.19 7.43
N ILE A 40 1.09 -10.63 7.25
CA ILE A 40 2.29 -9.78 7.34
C ILE A 40 2.30 -8.73 6.22
N ASP A 41 1.63 -8.96 5.09
CA ASP A 41 1.64 -8.03 3.96
C ASP A 41 1.10 -6.65 4.33
N TRP A 42 0.12 -6.57 5.22
CA TRP A 42 -0.42 -5.31 5.73
C TRP A 42 0.67 -4.50 6.44
N LEU A 43 1.48 -5.17 7.26
CA LEU A 43 2.63 -4.57 7.94
C LEU A 43 3.75 -4.23 6.96
N HIS A 44 4.04 -5.11 6.00
CA HIS A 44 5.07 -4.93 4.98
C HIS A 44 4.87 -3.63 4.20
N TYR A 45 3.66 -3.39 3.68
CA TYR A 45 3.41 -2.22 2.86
C TYR A 45 3.34 -0.93 3.67
N HIS A 46 2.79 -0.96 4.88
CA HIS A 46 2.81 0.21 5.76
C HIS A 46 4.23 0.62 6.15
N THR A 47 5.07 -0.36 6.53
CA THR A 47 6.49 -0.09 6.86
C THR A 47 7.31 0.32 5.64
N THR A 48 6.96 -0.18 4.44
CA THR A 48 7.53 0.29 3.17
C THR A 48 7.25 1.77 2.97
N THR A 49 6.03 2.24 3.20
CA THR A 49 5.73 3.68 3.14
C THR A 49 6.55 4.47 4.13
N ILE A 50 6.62 4.06 5.40
CA ILE A 50 7.42 4.75 6.41
C ILE A 50 8.89 4.89 5.98
N LYS A 51 9.48 3.81 5.44
CA LYS A 51 10.89 3.75 5.07
C LYS A 51 11.22 4.51 3.79
N PHE A 52 10.37 4.40 2.77
CA PHE A 52 10.69 4.85 1.40
C PHE A 52 9.78 5.96 0.86
N GLY A 53 8.69 6.29 1.56
CA GLY A 53 7.72 7.29 1.13
C GLY A 53 6.80 6.84 -0.01
N ILE A 54 6.81 5.55 -0.36
CA ILE A 54 5.91 4.91 -1.33
C ILE A 54 5.30 3.67 -0.70
N GLY A 55 4.07 3.34 -1.07
CA GLY A 55 3.33 2.21 -0.53
C GLY A 55 2.77 1.29 -1.60
N ARG A 56 1.81 0.47 -1.16
CA ARG A 56 1.15 -0.53 -1.99
C ARG A 56 0.41 0.12 -3.17
N ALA A 57 -0.35 1.19 -2.94
CA ALA A 57 -1.06 1.89 -4.00
C ALA A 57 -0.11 2.50 -5.05
N THR A 58 1.11 2.89 -4.68
CA THR A 58 2.13 3.28 -5.67
C THR A 58 2.50 2.11 -6.58
N TYR A 59 2.72 0.91 -6.04
CA TYR A 59 3.05 -0.27 -6.86
C TYR A 59 1.89 -0.68 -7.76
N ASP A 60 0.67 -0.73 -7.20
CA ASP A 60 -0.55 -1.08 -7.95
C ASP A 60 -0.79 -0.06 -9.08
N SER A 61 -0.75 1.25 -8.78
CA SER A 61 -0.98 2.30 -9.78
C SER A 61 0.08 2.28 -10.88
N ALA A 62 1.36 2.09 -10.54
CA ALA A 62 2.43 2.05 -11.53
C ALA A 62 2.28 0.86 -12.50
N GLN A 63 1.69 -0.25 -12.03
CA GLN A 63 1.40 -1.38 -12.88
C GLN A 63 0.23 -1.10 -13.83
N GLU A 64 -0.88 -0.61 -13.29
CA GLU A 64 -2.09 -0.31 -14.04
C GLU A 64 -1.86 0.79 -15.09
N ILE A 65 -1.06 1.82 -14.76
CA ILE A 65 -0.64 2.85 -15.73
C ILE A 65 0.15 2.23 -16.90
N ARG A 66 1.07 1.31 -16.63
CA ARG A 66 1.88 0.66 -17.69
C ARG A 66 1.04 -0.26 -18.58
N ASN A 67 -0.03 -0.81 -18.03
CA ASN A 67 -0.96 -1.65 -18.77
C ASN A 67 -1.98 -0.86 -19.59
N GLY A 68 -2.21 0.41 -19.23
CA GLY A 68 -3.19 1.29 -19.85
C GLY A 68 -4.57 1.26 -19.17
N ASP A 69 -4.66 0.71 -17.96
CA ASP A 69 -5.92 0.56 -17.22
C ASP A 69 -6.36 1.88 -16.58
N ILE A 70 -5.40 2.67 -16.13
CA ILE A 70 -5.60 4.00 -15.53
C ILE A 70 -4.61 5.02 -16.10
N THR A 71 -5.01 6.29 -16.05
CA THR A 71 -4.15 7.43 -16.36
C THR A 71 -3.17 7.74 -15.23
N ARG A 72 -2.14 8.53 -15.54
CA ARG A 72 -1.18 9.00 -14.52
C ARG A 72 -1.89 9.83 -13.44
N GLU A 73 -2.84 10.66 -13.85
CA GLU A 73 -3.61 11.55 -12.98
C GLU A 73 -4.45 10.74 -11.98
N GLU A 74 -5.10 9.67 -12.44
CA GLU A 74 -5.83 8.72 -11.60
C GLU A 74 -4.89 8.02 -10.63
N GLY A 75 -3.75 7.50 -11.10
CA GLY A 75 -2.76 6.86 -10.24
C GLY A 75 -2.23 7.79 -9.14
N VAL A 76 -1.93 9.05 -9.46
CA VAL A 76 -1.49 10.05 -8.47
C VAL A 76 -2.59 10.30 -7.41
N ALA A 77 -3.86 10.33 -7.82
CA ALA A 77 -4.98 10.48 -6.88
C ALA A 77 -5.14 9.26 -5.96
N LEU A 78 -4.98 8.05 -6.48
CA LEU A 78 -5.01 6.80 -5.71
C LEU A 78 -3.86 6.74 -4.71
N ILE A 79 -2.64 7.04 -5.14
CA ILE A 79 -1.44 7.10 -4.28
C ILE A 79 -1.68 8.05 -3.11
N LYS A 80 -2.12 9.29 -3.39
CA LYS A 80 -2.38 10.29 -2.35
C LYS A 80 -3.41 9.82 -1.32
N ARG A 81 -4.38 9.01 -1.75
CA ARG A 81 -5.49 8.56 -0.93
C ARG A 81 -5.14 7.34 -0.08
N PHE A 82 -4.36 6.39 -0.61
CA PHE A 82 -4.22 5.06 -0.03
C PHE A 82 -2.81 4.73 0.48
N ASP A 83 -1.75 5.33 -0.04
CA ASP A 83 -0.40 5.03 0.46
C ASP A 83 -0.24 5.44 1.93
N GLY A 84 0.37 4.56 2.71
CA GLY A 84 0.63 4.78 4.14
C GLY A 84 -0.59 4.65 5.04
N GLU A 85 -1.71 4.14 4.54
CA GLU A 85 -2.83 3.73 5.40
C GLU A 85 -2.35 2.76 6.49
N PHE A 86 -2.84 2.99 7.71
CA PHE A 86 -2.46 2.19 8.86
C PHE A 86 -3.12 0.80 8.78
N PRO A 87 -2.38 -0.29 9.04
CA PRO A 87 -2.86 -1.66 8.87
C PRO A 87 -3.72 -2.14 10.06
N GLN A 88 -4.92 -1.59 10.23
CA GLN A 88 -5.77 -1.92 11.39
C GLN A 88 -6.15 -3.40 11.45
N GLN A 89 -6.32 -4.04 10.31
CA GLN A 89 -6.89 -5.38 10.24
C GLN A 89 -6.02 -6.43 10.95
N TYR A 90 -4.70 -6.41 10.72
CA TYR A 90 -3.80 -7.47 11.20
C TYR A 90 -2.64 -6.99 12.06
N ILE A 91 -2.59 -5.70 12.44
CA ILE A 91 -1.48 -5.20 13.26
C ILE A 91 -1.35 -5.93 14.59
N LYS A 92 -2.47 -6.29 15.23
CA LYS A 92 -2.45 -7.01 16.51
C LYS A 92 -1.86 -8.41 16.37
N ASP A 93 -2.30 -9.15 15.36
CA ASP A 93 -1.78 -10.49 15.05
C ASP A 93 -0.28 -10.44 14.76
N CYS A 94 0.18 -9.42 14.01
CA CYS A 94 1.59 -9.25 13.71
C CYS A 94 2.41 -8.89 14.96
N CYS A 95 1.90 -8.00 15.81
CA CYS A 95 2.54 -7.64 17.08
C CYS A 95 2.65 -8.85 18.02
N GLU A 96 1.60 -9.65 18.13
CA GLU A 96 1.59 -10.89 18.92
C GLU A 96 2.61 -11.90 18.37
N TYR A 97 2.64 -12.10 17.04
CA TYR A 97 3.62 -12.99 16.41
C TYR A 97 5.08 -12.57 16.67
N MET A 98 5.35 -11.26 16.70
CA MET A 98 6.69 -10.70 16.95
C MET A 98 7.02 -10.54 18.45
N ASP A 99 6.09 -10.85 19.35
CA ASP A 99 6.21 -10.61 20.79
C ASP A 99 6.53 -9.13 21.15
N ILE A 100 5.81 -8.20 20.50
CA ILE A 100 5.90 -6.77 20.79
C ILE A 100 4.53 -6.17 21.08
N THR A 101 4.51 -5.10 21.85
CA THR A 101 3.32 -4.28 22.05
C THR A 101 3.06 -3.38 20.84
N LEU A 102 1.80 -2.97 20.68
CA LEU A 102 1.43 -1.96 19.69
C LEU A 102 2.15 -0.62 19.92
N GLN A 103 2.47 -0.29 21.18
CA GLN A 103 3.23 0.92 21.51
C GLN A 103 4.68 0.82 21.01
N GLU A 104 5.35 -0.32 21.22
CA GLU A 104 6.71 -0.53 20.70
C GLU A 104 6.74 -0.44 19.17
N TYR A 105 5.71 -0.95 18.51
CA TYR A 105 5.55 -0.75 17.07
C TYR A 105 5.44 0.73 16.70
N HIS A 106 4.58 1.50 17.38
CA HIS A 106 4.45 2.94 17.15
C HIS A 106 5.77 3.71 17.40
N ASP A 107 6.51 3.32 18.45
CA ASP A 107 7.80 3.92 18.79
C ASP A 107 8.88 3.56 17.75
N ALA A 108 8.82 2.36 17.18
CA ALA A 108 9.71 1.94 16.11
C ALA A 108 9.46 2.77 14.84
N ILE A 109 8.21 2.83 14.36
CA ILE A 109 7.89 3.55 13.11
C ILE A 109 8.21 5.04 13.19
N GLU A 110 8.13 5.65 14.38
CA GLU A 110 8.54 7.03 14.60
C GLU A 110 10.02 7.27 14.28
N LYS A 111 10.89 6.29 14.60
CA LYS A 111 12.35 6.36 14.39
C LYS A 111 12.76 6.05 12.95
N PHE A 112 11.97 5.27 12.21
CA PHE A 112 12.32 4.82 10.86
C PHE A 112 11.99 5.82 9.74
N ARG A 113 11.33 6.95 10.05
CA ARG A 113 11.09 8.01 9.08
C ARG A 113 12.37 8.76 8.78
N SER A 114 12.89 8.56 7.57
CA SER A 114 14.10 9.23 7.12
C SER A 114 13.90 10.75 6.99
N PRO A 115 14.75 11.60 7.62
CA PRO A 115 14.61 13.05 7.57
C PRO A 115 14.72 13.67 6.16
N HIS A 116 15.26 12.95 5.18
CA HIS A 116 15.32 13.43 3.79
C HIS A 116 14.01 13.22 3.02
N LEU A 117 13.10 12.37 3.52
CA LEU A 117 11.79 12.08 2.90
C LEU A 117 10.64 12.75 3.64
N TRP A 118 10.74 12.84 4.98
CA TRP A 118 9.63 13.20 5.84
C TRP A 118 9.88 14.52 6.59
N ASP A 119 8.82 15.32 6.72
CA ASP A 119 8.72 16.45 7.65
C ASP A 119 7.56 16.22 8.61
N LYS A 120 7.73 16.61 9.88
CA LYS A 120 6.66 16.60 10.88
C LYS A 120 6.12 18.02 11.02
N VAL A 121 4.94 18.28 10.45
CA VAL A 121 4.29 19.60 10.47
C VAL A 121 3.07 19.52 11.36
N ASN A 122 3.04 20.31 12.45
CA ASN A 122 1.96 20.31 13.45
C ASN A 122 1.65 18.91 14.02
N GLY A 123 2.70 18.11 14.26
CA GLY A 123 2.56 16.74 14.77
C GLY A 123 2.22 15.69 13.72
N ILE A 124 1.95 16.07 12.46
CA ILE A 124 1.59 15.17 11.37
C ILE A 124 2.77 14.98 10.43
N TRP A 125 3.11 13.72 10.15
CA TRP A 125 4.13 13.38 9.18
C TRP A 125 3.64 13.59 7.74
N GLN A 126 4.44 14.29 6.94
CA GLN A 126 4.16 14.56 5.54
C GLN A 126 5.42 14.32 4.70
N LEU A 127 5.24 13.83 3.47
CA LEU A 127 6.34 13.74 2.53
C LEU A 127 6.80 15.15 2.11
N LYS A 128 8.11 15.32 1.99
CA LYS A 128 8.76 16.54 1.50
C LYS A 128 8.42 16.84 0.04
N LYS A 129 8.44 15.79 -0.79
CA LYS A 129 8.23 15.84 -2.24
C LYS A 129 7.24 14.76 -2.68
N PRO A 130 5.96 14.88 -2.29
CA PRO A 130 4.98 13.91 -2.72
C PRO A 130 4.62 14.12 -4.19
N ILE A 131 4.39 13.04 -4.92
CA ILE A 131 4.08 13.07 -6.36
C ILE A 131 2.85 13.92 -6.71
N TRP A 132 1.86 14.00 -5.80
CA TRP A 132 0.66 14.82 -5.98
C TRP A 132 0.87 16.33 -5.82
N LYS A 133 2.09 16.78 -5.50
CA LYS A 133 2.48 18.21 -5.53
C LYS A 133 3.35 18.56 -6.72
N GLU A 134 3.77 17.60 -7.53
CA GLU A 134 4.54 17.87 -8.75
C GLU A 134 3.62 18.52 -9.81
N LYS A 135 4.12 19.57 -10.47
CA LYS A 135 3.44 20.14 -11.63
C LYS A 135 3.71 19.23 -12.83
N ILE A 136 2.64 18.87 -13.54
CA ILE A 136 2.68 18.11 -14.80
C ILE A 136 3.39 18.95 -15.87
#